data_AF-A0A0D1LGR7-F1
#
_entry.id   AF-A0A0D1LGR7-F1
#
_cell.length_a   1.000
_cell.length_b   1.000
_cell.length_c   1.000
_cell.angle_alpha   90.00
_cell.angle_beta   90.00
_cell.angle_gamma   90.00
#
_symmetry.space_group_name_H-M   'P 1'
#
loop_
_entity.id
_entity.type
_entity.pdbx_description
1 polymer ?
#
loop_
_entity_poly.entity_id
_entity_poly.type
_entity_poly.pdbx_seq_one_letter_code
_entity_poly.pdbx_strand_id
1 'polypeptide(L)'
;MNTNQPPAVPKSRPPVSHFVRWPVTPDQLPEHPDFRRIIIQDDDDLPSAADWQLLAEYMSQHPHLGLFVDTTGDGLHDLDFLAEFGWLTDLTVECMSLQSVDGLRHLSNLRRVALGPTKRRVSLEVLTELPELTSVSITDHSRELDVLGQIPGLRSVSLTSAKRDDLEFLAGATQLRSVYLTMGRINDLSALTRLPHLISLDMYRTKVTDLTPIGECTSLVSAWLEGLPVGALPDLGALSDLVVLEVAKLNGLDDLTPIAHAPNLRYLRAQSKTLQPEDFMVLAGHPTLEVIDANLRTDELSYQVNQMLNLDRDATNPYYQRAFKHELAARIRGEQ
;
A
#
# COMPACT_ATOMS: atom_id res chain seq x y z
N MET A 1 43.99 -22.55 25.17
CA MET A 1 42.73 -22.76 24.43
C MET A 1 41.98 -21.44 24.47
N ASN A 2 42.04 -20.67 23.38
CA ASN A 2 41.34 -19.40 23.27
C ASN A 2 40.55 -19.46 21.95
N THR A 3 39.25 -19.71 22.03
CA THR A 3 38.35 -19.89 20.89
C THR A 3 37.81 -18.52 20.47
N ASN A 4 38.54 -17.84 19.58
CA ASN A 4 37.98 -16.75 18.78
C ASN A 4 37.16 -17.37 17.64
N GLN A 5 35.86 -17.52 17.85
CA GLN A 5 34.90 -17.78 16.78
C GLN A 5 34.14 -16.46 16.53
N PRO A 6 34.14 -15.92 15.30
CA PRO A 6 33.40 -14.70 15.00
C PRO A 6 31.90 -14.93 15.22
N PRO A 7 31.15 -13.90 15.64
CA PRO A 7 29.72 -14.01 15.86
C PRO A 7 29.03 -14.48 14.57
N ALA A 8 28.10 -15.42 14.71
CA ALA A 8 27.31 -15.93 13.59
C ALA A 8 26.67 -14.76 12.84
N VAL A 9 26.98 -14.66 11.54
CA VAL A 9 26.29 -13.75 10.63
C VAL A 9 24.79 -14.03 10.76
N PRO A 10 23.94 -13.03 11.03
CA PRO A 10 22.50 -13.25 11.08
C PRO A 10 22.09 -13.87 9.75
N LYS A 11 21.39 -15.01 9.78
CA LYS A 11 20.86 -15.67 8.58
C LYS A 11 20.18 -14.59 7.73
N SER A 12 20.67 -14.41 6.50
CA SER A 12 20.10 -13.46 5.54
C SER A 12 18.59 -13.67 5.52
N ARG A 13 17.82 -12.58 5.48
CA ARG A 13 16.38 -12.72 5.39
C ARG A 13 16.06 -13.61 4.19
N PRO A 14 15.13 -14.56 4.35
CA PRO A 14 14.63 -15.34 3.24
C PRO A 14 14.32 -14.42 2.03
N PRO A 15 14.73 -14.76 0.80
CA PRO A 15 14.38 -13.99 -0.37
C PRO A 15 12.85 -13.79 -0.43
N VAL A 16 12.39 -12.62 -0.88
CA VAL A 16 10.94 -12.36 -0.95
C VAL A 16 10.30 -13.21 -2.06
N SER A 17 11.05 -13.44 -3.13
CA SER A 17 10.58 -14.00 -4.38
C SER A 17 11.53 -15.07 -4.90
N HIS A 18 10.96 -16.08 -5.54
CA HIS A 18 11.67 -17.11 -6.29
C HIS A 18 11.17 -17.12 -7.73
N PHE A 19 12.07 -17.20 -8.70
CA PHE A 19 11.70 -17.12 -10.11
C PHE A 19 11.59 -18.52 -10.71
N VAL A 20 10.52 -18.75 -11.47
CA VAL A 20 10.28 -19.97 -12.24
C VAL A 20 10.16 -19.60 -13.71
N ARG A 21 10.86 -20.34 -14.57
CA ARG A 21 10.84 -20.20 -16.03
C ARG A 21 10.08 -21.36 -16.65
N TRP A 22 9.60 -21.14 -17.86
CA TRP A 22 8.98 -22.19 -18.67
C TRP A 22 10.02 -22.96 -19.51
N PRO A 23 9.86 -24.29 -19.69
CA PRO A 23 8.93 -25.17 -18.98
C PRO A 23 9.33 -25.35 -17.50
N VAL A 24 8.35 -25.64 -16.63
CA VAL A 24 8.64 -25.90 -15.21
C VAL A 24 9.29 -27.26 -15.08
N THR A 25 10.39 -27.29 -14.36
CA THR A 25 11.08 -28.53 -14.02
C THR A 25 11.22 -28.66 -12.51
N PRO A 26 11.17 -29.89 -11.95
CA PRO A 26 11.24 -30.09 -10.50
C PRO A 26 12.48 -29.47 -9.82
N ASP A 27 13.60 -29.33 -10.52
CA ASP A 27 14.82 -28.68 -10.02
C ASP A 27 14.66 -27.17 -9.79
N GLN A 28 13.64 -26.54 -10.39
CA GLN A 28 13.28 -25.15 -10.12
C GLN A 28 12.44 -24.99 -8.83
N LEU A 29 11.96 -26.09 -8.24
CA LEU A 29 10.99 -26.07 -7.13
C LEU A 29 11.63 -26.65 -5.85
N PRO A 30 12.17 -25.80 -4.95
CA PRO A 30 12.90 -26.28 -3.78
C PRO A 30 11.97 -26.89 -2.72
N GLU A 31 12.33 -28.05 -2.17
CA GLU A 31 11.51 -28.79 -1.18
C GLU A 31 11.15 -27.98 0.09
N HIS A 32 12.00 -27.02 0.47
CA HIS A 32 11.80 -26.16 1.64
C HIS A 32 11.92 -24.68 1.24
N PRO A 33 10.85 -24.09 0.67
CA PRO A 33 10.91 -22.71 0.22
C PRO A 33 11.09 -21.76 1.40
N ASP A 34 12.14 -20.96 1.34
CA ASP A 34 12.39 -19.84 2.23
C ASP A 34 12.01 -18.52 1.54
N PHE A 35 10.88 -18.49 0.83
CA PHE A 35 10.38 -17.30 0.15
C PHE A 35 8.88 -17.18 0.29
N ARG A 36 8.32 -16.03 -0.10
CA ARG A 36 6.88 -15.74 0.08
C ARG A 36 6.09 -15.76 -1.22
N ARG A 37 6.78 -15.78 -2.36
CA ARG A 37 6.14 -15.66 -3.66
C ARG A 37 6.94 -16.37 -4.74
N ILE A 38 6.23 -17.02 -5.64
CA ILE A 38 6.79 -17.48 -6.91
C ILE A 38 6.50 -16.41 -7.96
N ILE A 39 7.52 -16.00 -8.69
CA ILE A 39 7.41 -15.13 -9.85
C ILE A 39 7.59 -15.97 -11.09
N ILE A 40 6.55 -15.96 -11.91
CA ILE A 40 6.60 -16.47 -13.26
C ILE A 40 7.00 -15.31 -14.16
N GLN A 41 8.06 -15.48 -14.91
CA GLN A 41 8.43 -14.59 -16.00
C GLN A 41 8.39 -15.35 -17.31
N ASP A 42 7.61 -14.87 -18.27
CA ASP A 42 7.61 -15.40 -19.63
C ASP A 42 8.46 -14.51 -20.55
N ASP A 43 9.46 -15.14 -21.18
CA ASP A 43 10.37 -14.51 -22.13
C ASP A 43 9.95 -14.74 -23.60
N ASP A 44 8.99 -15.62 -23.95
CA ASP A 44 8.32 -15.72 -25.28
C ASP A 44 7.37 -16.94 -25.44
N ASP A 45 7.45 -17.98 -24.59
CA ASP A 45 6.75 -19.26 -24.73
C ASP A 45 5.66 -19.46 -23.64
N LEU A 46 4.41 -19.64 -24.09
CA LEU A 46 3.29 -19.90 -23.19
C LEU A 46 3.45 -21.21 -22.37
N PRO A 47 3.17 -21.18 -21.06
CA PRO A 47 3.13 -22.38 -20.24
C PRO A 47 2.07 -23.38 -20.73
N SER A 48 2.44 -24.65 -20.78
CA SER A 48 1.50 -25.73 -21.05
C SER A 48 0.61 -26.01 -19.84
N ALA A 49 -0.50 -26.73 -20.05
CA ALA A 49 -1.34 -27.20 -18.94
C ALA A 49 -0.55 -28.05 -17.93
N ALA A 50 0.44 -28.82 -18.39
CA ALA A 50 1.30 -29.63 -17.51
C ALA A 50 2.22 -28.77 -16.64
N ASP A 51 2.71 -27.64 -17.16
CA ASP A 51 3.51 -26.68 -16.41
C ASP A 51 2.69 -26.08 -15.25
N TRP A 52 1.46 -25.68 -15.54
CA TRP A 52 0.53 -25.16 -14.52
C TRP A 52 0.19 -26.19 -13.45
N GLN A 53 -0.07 -27.43 -13.85
CA GLN A 53 -0.37 -28.52 -12.90
C GLN A 53 0.81 -28.84 -11.99
N LEU A 54 2.03 -28.94 -12.54
CA LEU A 54 3.22 -29.20 -11.74
C LEU A 54 3.47 -28.08 -10.71
N LEU A 55 3.33 -26.82 -11.14
CA LEU A 55 3.48 -25.67 -10.26
C LEU A 55 2.40 -25.65 -9.17
N ALA A 56 1.15 -25.89 -9.56
CA ALA A 56 0.03 -25.97 -8.62
C ALA A 56 0.26 -27.07 -7.57
N GLU A 57 0.62 -28.28 -7.99
CA GLU A 57 0.89 -29.39 -7.06
C GLU A 57 1.96 -29.01 -6.02
N TYR A 58 3.06 -28.41 -6.45
CA TYR A 58 4.09 -27.92 -5.54
C TYR A 58 3.57 -26.82 -4.60
N MET A 59 2.89 -25.79 -5.12
CA MET A 59 2.37 -24.69 -4.30
C MET A 59 1.30 -25.14 -3.31
N SER A 60 0.54 -26.19 -3.61
CA SER A 60 -0.47 -26.76 -2.70
C SER A 60 0.14 -27.25 -1.38
N GLN A 61 1.41 -27.68 -1.41
CA GLN A 61 2.18 -28.14 -0.25
C GLN A 61 2.77 -26.96 0.54
N HIS A 62 2.69 -25.74 -0.01
CA HIS A 62 3.28 -24.52 0.53
C HIS A 62 2.29 -23.35 0.51
N PRO A 63 1.18 -23.41 1.28
CA PRO A 63 0.06 -22.47 1.18
C PRO A 63 0.38 -21.01 1.58
N HIS A 64 1.60 -20.75 2.07
CA HIS A 64 2.10 -19.41 2.36
C HIS A 64 2.65 -18.69 1.12
N LEU A 65 2.84 -19.41 0.01
CA LEU A 65 3.34 -18.86 -1.24
C LEU A 65 2.24 -18.15 -2.01
N GLY A 66 2.48 -16.88 -2.34
CA GLY A 66 1.70 -16.18 -3.36
C GLY A 66 2.20 -16.46 -4.77
N LEU A 67 1.37 -16.17 -5.76
CA LEU A 67 1.71 -16.26 -7.18
C LEU A 67 1.86 -14.86 -7.79
N PHE A 68 2.98 -14.59 -8.46
CA PHE A 68 3.15 -13.47 -9.37
C PHE A 68 3.19 -14.01 -10.79
N VAL A 69 2.29 -13.52 -11.64
CA VAL A 69 2.32 -13.76 -13.08
C VAL A 69 2.82 -12.49 -13.76
N ASP A 70 4.08 -12.48 -14.19
CA ASP A 70 4.69 -11.36 -14.92
C ASP A 70 4.96 -11.81 -16.36
N THR A 71 4.09 -11.41 -17.28
CA THR A 71 4.23 -11.79 -18.68
C THR A 71 4.38 -10.57 -19.56
N THR A 72 5.49 -10.52 -20.29
CA THR A 72 5.72 -9.51 -21.33
C THR A 72 5.23 -9.96 -22.71
N GLY A 73 5.04 -11.28 -22.88
CA GLY A 73 4.54 -11.90 -24.10
C GLY A 73 3.04 -11.70 -24.35
N ASP A 74 2.63 -11.97 -25.59
CA ASP A 74 1.25 -11.76 -26.06
C ASP A 74 0.36 -13.00 -25.93
N GLY A 75 0.82 -14.06 -25.26
CA GLY A 75 0.11 -15.34 -25.24
C GLY A 75 -0.99 -15.48 -24.19
N LEU A 76 -0.85 -14.87 -23.01
CA LEU A 76 -1.78 -15.07 -21.90
C LEU A 76 -2.94 -14.07 -22.00
N HIS A 77 -4.14 -14.56 -22.26
CA HIS A 77 -5.32 -13.71 -22.48
C HIS A 77 -6.37 -13.81 -21.39
N ASP A 78 -6.36 -14.86 -20.60
CA ASP A 78 -7.26 -15.10 -19.48
C ASP A 78 -6.51 -15.76 -18.32
N LEU A 79 -7.24 -16.03 -17.24
CA LEU A 79 -6.70 -16.62 -16.03
C LEU A 79 -7.30 -18.00 -15.74
N ASP A 80 -7.75 -18.75 -16.76
CA ASP A 80 -8.45 -20.02 -16.53
C ASP A 80 -7.54 -21.11 -15.96
N PHE A 81 -6.22 -20.98 -16.13
CA PHE A 81 -5.23 -21.85 -15.47
C PHE A 81 -5.36 -21.81 -13.94
N LEU A 82 -5.98 -20.78 -13.36
CA LEU A 82 -6.25 -20.68 -11.93
C LEU A 82 -7.21 -21.76 -11.41
N ALA A 83 -7.88 -22.51 -12.29
CA ALA A 83 -8.63 -23.71 -11.91
C ALA A 83 -7.79 -24.70 -11.09
N GLU A 84 -6.48 -24.78 -11.35
CA GLU A 84 -5.55 -25.64 -10.63
C GLU A 84 -5.09 -25.02 -9.29
N PHE A 85 -5.38 -23.75 -9.01
CA PHE A 85 -4.83 -22.98 -7.88
C PHE A 85 -5.88 -22.61 -6.81
N GLY A 86 -6.96 -23.39 -6.64
CA GLY A 86 -8.11 -23.00 -5.80
C GLY A 86 -7.83 -22.68 -4.31
N TRP A 87 -6.65 -23.06 -3.79
CA TRP A 87 -6.18 -22.72 -2.44
C TRP A 87 -5.43 -21.37 -2.35
N LEU A 88 -5.11 -20.75 -3.48
CA LEU A 88 -4.27 -19.55 -3.53
C LEU A 88 -4.96 -18.39 -2.81
N THR A 89 -4.21 -17.75 -1.90
CA THR A 89 -4.70 -16.62 -1.11
C THR A 89 -4.18 -15.28 -1.61
N ASP A 90 -3.11 -15.29 -2.40
CA ASP A 90 -2.36 -14.10 -2.82
C ASP A 90 -1.93 -14.20 -4.29
N LEU A 91 -2.50 -13.33 -5.13
CA LEU A 91 -2.21 -13.29 -6.56
C LEU A 91 -1.79 -11.88 -7.00
N THR A 92 -0.78 -11.80 -7.85
CA THR A 92 -0.40 -10.59 -8.58
C THR A 92 -0.28 -10.94 -10.06
N VAL A 93 -0.90 -10.14 -10.94
CA VAL A 93 -0.88 -10.35 -12.38
C VAL A 93 -0.43 -9.05 -13.06
N GLU A 94 0.72 -9.10 -13.72
CA GLU A 94 1.21 -8.09 -14.65
C GLU A 94 1.25 -8.72 -16.04
N CYS A 95 0.19 -8.50 -16.82
CA CYS A 95 0.03 -9.12 -18.13
C CYS A 95 -0.63 -8.14 -19.09
N MET A 96 0.19 -7.56 -19.98
CA MET A 96 -0.29 -6.54 -20.92
C MET A 96 -1.30 -7.10 -21.94
N SER A 97 -1.22 -8.39 -22.25
CA SER A 97 -2.08 -9.07 -23.22
C SER A 97 -3.39 -9.62 -22.64
N LEU A 98 -3.60 -9.49 -21.32
CA LEU A 98 -4.79 -9.97 -20.63
C LEU A 98 -6.06 -9.29 -21.14
N GLN A 99 -7.07 -10.10 -21.40
CA GLN A 99 -8.38 -9.70 -21.92
C GLN A 99 -9.50 -10.01 -20.93
N SER A 100 -9.31 -10.99 -20.05
CA SER A 100 -10.28 -11.39 -19.03
C SER A 100 -9.59 -11.74 -17.71
N VAL A 101 -10.23 -11.41 -16.60
CA VAL A 101 -9.86 -11.85 -15.25
C VAL A 101 -10.87 -12.84 -14.67
N ASP A 102 -11.81 -13.34 -15.48
CA ASP A 102 -12.91 -14.19 -15.02
C ASP A 102 -12.46 -15.49 -14.34
N GLY A 103 -11.28 -16.02 -14.70
CA GLY A 103 -10.67 -17.18 -14.05
C GLY A 103 -10.40 -16.98 -12.55
N LEU A 104 -10.41 -15.73 -12.04
CA LEU A 104 -10.36 -15.46 -10.59
C LEU A 104 -11.47 -16.18 -9.82
N ARG A 105 -12.61 -16.50 -10.45
CA ARG A 105 -13.72 -17.27 -9.85
C ARG A 105 -13.29 -18.62 -9.25
N HIS A 106 -12.16 -19.17 -9.72
CA HIS A 106 -11.62 -20.43 -9.20
C HIS A 106 -10.96 -20.27 -7.82
N LEU A 107 -10.63 -19.03 -7.41
CA LEU A 107 -9.86 -18.74 -6.20
C LEU A 107 -10.77 -18.38 -5.02
N SER A 108 -11.54 -19.36 -4.53
CA SER A 108 -12.47 -19.17 -3.39
C SER A 108 -11.82 -18.67 -2.09
N ASN A 109 -10.50 -18.87 -1.93
CA ASN A 109 -9.73 -18.43 -0.76
C ASN A 109 -8.90 -17.15 -1.00
N LEU A 110 -9.07 -16.48 -2.16
CA LEU A 110 -8.28 -15.30 -2.51
C LEU A 110 -8.54 -14.16 -1.53
N ARG A 111 -7.50 -13.73 -0.83
CA ARG A 111 -7.55 -12.61 0.11
C ARG A 111 -7.00 -11.33 -0.49
N ARG A 112 -5.97 -11.45 -1.34
CA ARG A 112 -5.30 -10.31 -1.96
C ARG A 112 -5.12 -10.54 -3.46
N VAL A 113 -5.53 -9.55 -4.25
CA VAL A 113 -5.31 -9.52 -5.69
C VAL A 113 -4.67 -8.20 -6.09
N ALA A 114 -3.66 -8.27 -6.95
CA ALA A 114 -3.08 -7.11 -7.62
C ALA A 114 -3.16 -7.31 -9.13
N LEU A 115 -3.81 -6.37 -9.82
CA LEU A 115 -3.98 -6.38 -11.27
C LEU A 115 -3.21 -5.20 -11.86
N GLY A 116 -2.18 -5.51 -12.63
CA GLY A 116 -1.35 -4.58 -13.38
C GLY A 116 -2.06 -4.03 -14.62
N PRO A 117 -1.36 -3.16 -15.38
CA PRO A 117 -1.89 -2.59 -16.61
C PRO A 117 -2.15 -3.67 -17.66
N THR A 118 -3.14 -3.42 -18.52
CA THR A 118 -3.47 -4.25 -19.68
C THR A 118 -3.63 -3.37 -20.92
N LYS A 119 -3.39 -3.94 -22.11
CA LYS A 119 -3.61 -3.28 -23.41
C LYS A 119 -5.09 -2.94 -23.62
N ARG A 120 -5.98 -3.81 -23.14
CA ARG A 120 -7.44 -3.64 -23.21
C ARG A 120 -8.02 -3.69 -21.81
N ARG A 121 -9.05 -2.88 -21.58
CA ARG A 121 -9.79 -2.90 -20.31
C ARG A 121 -10.38 -4.30 -20.07
N VAL A 122 -10.29 -4.76 -18.84
CA VAL A 122 -10.92 -6.00 -18.37
C VAL A 122 -12.07 -5.65 -17.43
N SER A 123 -13.13 -6.46 -17.43
CA SER A 123 -14.21 -6.33 -16.45
C SER A 123 -13.69 -6.73 -15.06
N LEU A 124 -14.13 -6.04 -14.02
CA LEU A 124 -13.76 -6.33 -12.63
C LEU A 124 -14.90 -6.97 -11.82
N GLU A 125 -16.03 -7.29 -12.45
CA GLU A 125 -17.23 -7.83 -11.78
C GLU A 125 -16.95 -9.09 -10.96
N VAL A 126 -16.08 -9.98 -11.47
CA VAL A 126 -15.69 -11.22 -10.79
C VAL A 126 -15.13 -11.00 -9.37
N LEU A 127 -14.58 -9.81 -9.07
CA LEU A 127 -14.06 -9.49 -7.74
C LEU A 127 -15.16 -9.49 -6.67
N THR A 128 -16.41 -9.20 -7.04
CA THR A 128 -17.57 -9.21 -6.13
C THR A 128 -18.00 -10.62 -5.73
N GLU A 129 -17.59 -11.63 -6.50
CA GLU A 129 -17.91 -13.03 -6.28
C GLU A 129 -16.92 -13.72 -5.31
N LEU A 130 -15.82 -13.04 -4.95
CA LEU A 130 -14.75 -13.60 -4.12
C LEU A 130 -15.03 -13.38 -2.62
N PRO A 131 -15.40 -14.45 -1.87
CA PRO A 131 -15.95 -14.28 -0.52
C PRO A 131 -14.91 -13.85 0.52
N GLU A 132 -13.64 -14.20 0.32
CA GLU A 132 -12.54 -13.93 1.26
C GLU A 132 -11.70 -12.69 0.86
N LEU A 133 -12.10 -11.96 -0.19
CA LEU A 133 -11.31 -10.87 -0.74
C LEU A 133 -11.32 -9.66 0.20
N THR A 134 -10.12 -9.25 0.61
CA THR A 134 -9.93 -8.15 1.57
C THR A 134 -8.99 -7.05 1.07
N SER A 135 -8.15 -7.34 0.09
CA SER A 135 -7.22 -6.36 -0.47
C SER A 135 -7.19 -6.41 -1.99
N VAL A 136 -7.39 -5.24 -2.61
CA VAL A 136 -7.39 -5.08 -4.06
C VAL A 136 -6.41 -3.97 -4.45
N SER A 137 -5.49 -4.30 -5.36
CA SER A 137 -4.59 -3.33 -5.98
C SER A 137 -4.84 -3.28 -7.47
N ILE A 138 -5.04 -2.08 -8.02
CA ILE A 138 -5.36 -1.87 -9.44
C ILE A 138 -4.45 -0.80 -10.02
N THR A 139 -3.78 -1.11 -11.13
CA THR A 139 -2.91 -0.18 -11.86
C THR A 139 -3.46 0.10 -13.25
N ASP A 140 -3.64 1.38 -13.60
CA ASP A 140 -4.06 1.87 -14.93
C ASP A 140 -5.45 1.42 -15.44
N HIS A 141 -6.24 0.71 -14.63
CA HIS A 141 -7.67 0.51 -14.88
C HIS A 141 -8.51 1.63 -14.27
N SER A 142 -9.61 2.01 -14.93
CA SER A 142 -10.35 3.24 -14.56
C SER A 142 -11.87 3.20 -14.76
N ARG A 143 -12.38 2.24 -15.55
CA ARG A 143 -13.82 2.01 -15.68
C ARG A 143 -14.17 0.81 -14.81
N GLU A 144 -15.37 0.80 -14.24
CA GLU A 144 -15.86 -0.27 -13.34
C GLU A 144 -15.17 -0.36 -11.96
N LEU A 145 -14.48 0.68 -11.51
CA LEU A 145 -14.03 0.75 -10.10
C LEU A 145 -15.20 0.77 -9.09
N ASP A 146 -16.44 0.97 -9.55
CA ASP A 146 -17.67 0.94 -8.74
C ASP A 146 -17.91 -0.43 -8.09
N VAL A 147 -17.36 -1.51 -8.68
CA VAL A 147 -17.40 -2.86 -8.08
C VAL A 147 -16.66 -2.92 -6.75
N LEU A 148 -15.66 -2.06 -6.52
CA LEU A 148 -14.88 -2.05 -5.27
C LEU A 148 -15.78 -1.71 -4.07
N GLY A 149 -16.77 -0.83 -4.24
CA GLY A 149 -17.76 -0.53 -3.22
C GLY A 149 -18.74 -1.67 -2.93
N GLN A 150 -18.74 -2.74 -3.73
CA GLN A 150 -19.66 -3.87 -3.62
C GLN A 150 -19.00 -5.11 -2.99
N ILE A 151 -17.67 -5.13 -2.85
CA ILE A 151 -16.93 -6.24 -2.25
C ILE A 151 -17.16 -6.22 -0.72
N PRO A 152 -17.90 -7.19 -0.14
CA PRO A 152 -18.36 -7.09 1.25
C PRO A 152 -17.24 -7.07 2.29
N GLY A 153 -16.13 -7.75 1.98
CA GLY A 153 -14.98 -7.91 2.87
C GLY A 153 -13.83 -6.93 2.63
N LEU A 154 -13.97 -5.95 1.73
CA LEU A 154 -12.86 -5.11 1.30
C LEU A 154 -12.35 -4.21 2.45
N ARG A 155 -11.07 -4.39 2.80
CA ARG A 155 -10.37 -3.65 3.87
C ARG A 155 -9.27 -2.74 3.35
N SER A 156 -8.69 -3.06 2.20
CA SER A 156 -7.57 -2.29 1.65
C SER A 156 -7.73 -2.12 0.15
N VAL A 157 -7.56 -0.89 -0.32
CA VAL A 157 -7.53 -0.55 -1.74
C VAL A 157 -6.25 0.20 -2.07
N SER A 158 -5.55 -0.24 -3.11
CA SER A 158 -4.48 0.52 -3.74
C SER A 158 -4.82 0.81 -5.20
N LEU A 159 -4.82 2.09 -5.57
CA LEU A 159 -5.11 2.54 -6.92
C LEU A 159 -3.94 3.31 -7.46
N THR A 160 -3.36 2.82 -8.55
CA THR A 160 -2.29 3.50 -9.28
C THR A 160 -2.81 4.02 -10.61
N SER A 161 -2.60 5.31 -10.88
CA SER A 161 -3.01 5.98 -12.12
C SER A 161 -4.51 5.90 -12.40
N ALA A 162 -5.35 5.86 -11.35
CA ALA A 162 -6.79 5.87 -11.50
C ALA A 162 -7.27 7.16 -12.20
N LYS A 163 -8.05 6.99 -13.27
CA LYS A 163 -8.61 8.09 -14.08
C LYS A 163 -10.05 8.40 -13.65
N ARG A 164 -10.26 8.54 -12.34
CA ARG A 164 -11.50 9.05 -11.71
C ARG A 164 -11.20 10.43 -11.12
N ASP A 165 -12.21 11.27 -11.01
CA ASP A 165 -12.08 12.60 -10.43
C ASP A 165 -12.42 12.60 -8.93
N ASP A 166 -13.23 11.64 -8.47
CA ASP A 166 -13.67 11.46 -7.08
C ASP A 166 -13.45 10.01 -6.58
N LEU A 167 -13.79 9.77 -5.31
CA LEU A 167 -13.75 8.48 -4.62
C LEU A 167 -15.14 7.90 -4.30
N GLU A 168 -16.22 8.41 -4.90
CA GLU A 168 -17.60 8.02 -4.57
C GLU A 168 -17.85 6.51 -4.76
N PHE A 169 -17.12 5.89 -5.68
CA PHE A 169 -17.15 4.45 -5.93
C PHE A 169 -16.68 3.59 -4.74
N LEU A 170 -15.97 4.15 -3.76
CA LEU A 170 -15.57 3.47 -2.52
C LEU A 170 -16.61 3.60 -1.40
N ALA A 171 -17.64 4.43 -1.55
CA ALA A 171 -18.57 4.75 -0.46
C ALA A 171 -19.32 3.53 0.10
N GLY A 172 -19.53 2.49 -0.73
CA GLY A 172 -20.13 1.22 -0.32
C GLY A 172 -19.20 0.29 0.46
N ALA A 173 -17.88 0.49 0.38
CA ALA A 173 -16.86 -0.32 1.06
C ALA A 173 -16.74 0.06 2.55
N THR A 174 -17.82 -0.13 3.31
CA THR A 174 -17.91 0.32 4.72
C THR A 174 -16.89 -0.34 5.67
N GLN A 175 -16.26 -1.45 5.25
CA GLN A 175 -15.20 -2.14 5.99
C GLN A 175 -13.79 -1.65 5.62
N LEU A 176 -13.67 -0.67 4.73
CA LEU A 176 -12.39 -0.17 4.24
C LEU A 176 -11.61 0.52 5.36
N ARG A 177 -10.37 0.04 5.55
CA ARG A 177 -9.43 0.50 6.58
C ARG A 177 -8.23 1.23 5.99
N SER A 178 -7.87 0.93 4.76
CA SER A 178 -6.72 1.53 4.09
C SER A 178 -7.03 1.93 2.66
N VAL A 179 -6.62 3.16 2.33
CA VAL A 179 -6.71 3.72 0.97
C VAL A 179 -5.33 4.22 0.58
N TYR A 180 -4.79 3.64 -0.50
CA TYR A 180 -3.53 4.05 -1.11
C TYR A 180 -3.81 4.57 -2.52
N LEU A 181 -3.55 5.85 -2.77
CA LEU A 181 -3.77 6.50 -4.06
C LEU A 181 -2.44 6.99 -4.61
N THR A 182 -2.03 6.48 -5.77
CA THR A 182 -0.77 6.84 -6.39
C THR A 182 -1.01 7.31 -7.81
N MET A 183 -0.61 8.54 -8.12
CA MET A 183 -0.82 9.15 -9.44
C MET A 183 -2.30 9.16 -9.85
N GLY A 184 -2.61 9.69 -11.04
CA GLY A 184 -3.98 9.74 -11.55
C GLY A 184 -4.64 11.11 -11.39
N ARG A 185 -5.98 11.12 -11.37
CA ARG A 185 -6.81 12.34 -11.52
C ARG A 185 -7.73 12.64 -10.36
N ILE A 186 -7.71 11.80 -9.31
CA ILE A 186 -8.54 11.97 -8.12
C ILE A 186 -8.22 13.33 -7.50
N ASN A 187 -9.27 14.12 -7.29
CA ASN A 187 -9.21 15.46 -6.72
C ASN A 187 -10.26 15.69 -5.61
N ASP A 188 -11.38 14.98 -5.63
CA ASP A 188 -12.42 15.05 -4.60
C ASP A 188 -12.30 13.87 -3.60
N LEU A 189 -12.15 14.21 -2.32
CA LEU A 189 -12.00 13.27 -1.21
C LEU A 189 -13.28 13.09 -0.37
N SER A 190 -14.40 13.71 -0.74
CA SER A 190 -15.63 13.76 0.06
C SER A 190 -16.14 12.39 0.50
N ALA A 191 -15.93 11.35 -0.31
CA ALA A 191 -16.33 9.98 0.03
C ALA A 191 -15.60 9.39 1.24
N LEU A 192 -14.39 9.85 1.57
CA LEU A 192 -13.61 9.35 2.71
C LEU A 192 -14.32 9.60 4.05
N THR A 193 -15.07 10.70 4.15
CA THR A 193 -15.86 11.07 5.35
C THR A 193 -16.93 10.03 5.71
N ARG A 194 -17.29 9.16 4.76
CA ARG A 194 -18.30 8.11 4.92
C ARG A 194 -17.71 6.73 5.21
N LEU A 195 -16.39 6.64 5.39
CA LEU A 195 -15.69 5.39 5.70
C LEU A 195 -15.39 5.32 7.22
N PRO A 196 -16.27 4.71 8.03
CA PRO A 196 -16.20 4.79 9.50
C PRO A 196 -15.03 3.99 10.11
N HIS A 197 -14.27 3.26 9.30
CA HIS A 197 -13.17 2.42 9.72
C HIS A 197 -11.85 2.76 9.04
N LEU A 198 -11.77 3.91 8.34
CA LEU A 198 -10.56 4.34 7.65
C LEU A 198 -9.46 4.69 8.67
N ILE A 199 -8.43 3.86 8.71
CA ILE A 199 -7.29 3.94 9.65
C ILE A 199 -6.06 4.54 8.96
N SER A 200 -5.88 4.28 7.67
CA SER A 200 -4.69 4.69 6.92
C SER A 200 -5.06 5.28 5.56
N LEU A 201 -4.50 6.46 5.28
CA LEU A 201 -4.65 7.16 4.02
C LEU A 201 -3.26 7.55 3.48
N ASP A 202 -2.91 6.99 2.34
CA ASP A 202 -1.67 7.32 1.65
C ASP A 202 -2.00 7.89 0.27
N MET A 203 -1.45 9.05 -0.03
CA MET A 203 -1.65 9.74 -1.29
C MET A 203 -0.32 10.24 -1.84
N TYR A 204 0.00 9.80 -3.06
CA TYR A 204 1.21 10.19 -3.76
C TYR A 204 0.88 10.76 -5.14
N ARG A 205 1.25 12.02 -5.40
CA ARG A 205 1.14 12.67 -6.71
C ARG A 205 -0.27 12.61 -7.34
N THR A 206 -1.31 12.77 -6.55
CA THR A 206 -2.69 12.92 -7.05
C THR A 206 -2.99 14.37 -7.44
N LYS A 207 -4.24 14.68 -7.82
CA LYS A 207 -4.69 16.02 -8.23
C LYS A 207 -5.53 16.72 -7.17
N VAL A 208 -5.48 16.24 -5.94
CA VAL A 208 -6.23 16.82 -4.81
C VAL A 208 -5.76 18.23 -4.51
N THR A 209 -6.71 19.17 -4.57
CA THR A 209 -6.49 20.59 -4.29
C THR A 209 -7.16 21.03 -2.98
N ASP A 210 -8.00 20.18 -2.38
CA ASP A 210 -8.70 20.44 -1.13
C ASP A 210 -8.56 19.22 -0.22
N LEU A 211 -7.97 19.43 0.96
CA LEU A 211 -7.78 18.41 1.98
C LEU A 211 -8.84 18.48 3.10
N THR A 212 -9.80 19.40 3.02
CA THR A 212 -10.88 19.58 4.02
C THR A 212 -11.52 18.27 4.48
N PRO A 213 -11.88 17.32 3.59
CA PRO A 213 -12.49 16.05 4.01
C PRO A 213 -11.64 15.19 4.95
N ILE A 214 -10.31 15.34 4.95
CA ILE A 214 -9.42 14.58 5.85
C ILE A 214 -9.66 14.95 7.32
N GLY A 215 -10.01 16.20 7.61
CA GLY A 215 -10.30 16.66 8.98
C GLY A 215 -11.54 16.00 9.62
N GLU A 216 -12.39 15.37 8.81
CA GLU A 216 -13.59 14.65 9.26
C GLU A 216 -13.36 13.14 9.43
N CYS A 217 -12.21 12.62 9.02
CA CYS A 217 -11.89 11.18 9.07
C CYS A 217 -11.40 10.76 10.47
N THR A 218 -12.26 10.85 11.49
CA THR A 218 -11.86 10.75 12.92
C THR A 218 -11.19 9.43 13.33
N SER A 219 -11.34 8.36 12.56
CA SER A 219 -10.68 7.06 12.80
C SER A 219 -9.26 6.95 12.22
N LEU A 220 -8.79 8.00 11.54
CA LEU A 220 -7.50 7.99 10.86
C LEU A 220 -6.36 7.96 11.88
N VAL A 221 -5.52 6.93 11.80
CA VAL A 221 -4.34 6.74 12.66
C VAL A 221 -3.07 7.21 11.96
N SER A 222 -3.02 7.09 10.64
CA SER A 222 -1.87 7.49 9.84
C SER A 222 -2.28 8.14 8.52
N ALA A 223 -1.60 9.23 8.17
CA ALA A 223 -1.76 9.88 6.88
C ALA A 223 -0.40 10.20 6.24
N TRP A 224 -0.19 9.77 4.99
CA TRP A 224 0.97 10.14 4.18
C TRP A 224 0.51 10.90 2.94
N LEU A 225 0.83 12.19 2.87
CA LEU A 225 0.39 13.11 1.85
C LEU A 225 1.61 13.66 1.11
N GLU A 226 1.91 13.11 -0.06
CA GLU A 226 3.08 13.49 -0.85
C GLU A 226 2.76 14.01 -2.25
N GLY A 227 3.38 15.14 -2.61
CA GLY A 227 3.39 15.63 -3.99
C GLY A 227 2.03 16.13 -4.48
N LEU A 228 1.24 16.71 -3.59
CA LEU A 228 -0.12 17.19 -3.90
C LEU A 228 -0.08 18.68 -4.29
N PRO A 229 -0.96 19.13 -5.21
CA PRO A 229 -1.08 20.52 -5.61
C PRO A 229 -1.85 21.39 -4.60
N VAL A 230 -1.63 21.17 -3.30
CA VAL A 230 -2.27 21.88 -2.18
C VAL A 230 -1.26 22.03 -1.05
N GLY A 231 -1.31 23.16 -0.37
CA GLY A 231 -0.48 23.46 0.79
C GLY A 231 -1.28 23.63 2.09
N ALA A 232 -2.55 24.06 1.98
CA ALA A 232 -3.43 24.22 3.12
C ALA A 232 -3.87 22.86 3.67
N LEU A 233 -3.61 22.65 4.96
CA LEU A 233 -4.11 21.50 5.71
C LEU A 233 -5.43 21.85 6.38
N PRO A 234 -6.36 20.90 6.53
CA PRO A 234 -7.56 21.10 7.34
C PRO A 234 -7.19 21.13 8.82
N ASP A 235 -8.08 21.67 9.65
CA ASP A 235 -7.96 21.48 11.11
C ASP A 235 -7.97 19.99 11.45
N LEU A 236 -6.93 19.54 12.15
CA LEU A 236 -6.76 18.14 12.55
C LEU A 236 -7.22 17.89 14.00
N GLY A 237 -7.80 18.89 14.67
CA GLY A 237 -8.23 18.79 16.07
C GLY A 237 -9.27 17.71 16.37
N ALA A 238 -10.04 17.28 15.36
CA ALA A 238 -11.00 16.19 15.49
C ALA A 238 -10.36 14.79 15.34
N LEU A 239 -9.12 14.69 14.85
CA LEU A 239 -8.45 13.42 14.58
C LEU A 239 -7.76 12.87 15.83
N SER A 240 -8.57 12.44 16.80
CA SER A 240 -8.08 11.93 18.09
C SER A 240 -7.23 10.67 17.96
N ASP A 241 -7.38 9.90 16.89
CA ASP A 241 -6.65 8.66 16.68
C ASP A 241 -5.36 8.85 15.86
N LEU A 242 -5.13 10.05 15.31
CA LEU A 242 -3.99 10.33 14.42
C LEU A 242 -2.69 10.34 15.21
N VAL A 243 -1.82 9.37 14.93
CA VAL A 243 -0.51 9.19 15.57
C VAL A 243 0.64 9.59 14.66
N VAL A 244 0.49 9.37 13.35
CA VAL A 244 1.54 9.58 12.36
C VAL A 244 1.04 10.42 11.20
N LEU A 245 1.74 11.52 10.95
CA LEU A 245 1.50 12.39 9.80
C LEU A 245 2.80 12.59 9.03
N GLU A 246 2.78 12.30 7.74
CA GLU A 246 3.83 12.70 6.82
C GLU A 246 3.24 13.61 5.74
N VAL A 247 3.75 14.83 5.67
CA VAL A 247 3.42 15.78 4.60
C VAL A 247 4.69 16.10 3.83
N ALA A 248 4.71 15.80 2.54
CA ALA A 248 5.91 15.97 1.75
C ALA A 248 5.65 16.56 0.38
N LYS A 249 6.46 17.54 -0.03
CA LYS A 249 6.36 18.15 -1.38
C LYS A 249 4.94 18.64 -1.70
N LEU A 250 4.24 19.12 -0.68
CA LEU A 250 2.97 19.82 -0.83
C LEU A 250 3.22 21.19 -1.46
N ASN A 251 2.44 21.56 -2.46
CA ASN A 251 2.61 22.84 -3.14
C ASN A 251 2.06 23.98 -2.29
N GLY A 252 2.97 24.73 -1.66
CA GLY A 252 2.63 25.91 -0.88
C GLY A 252 2.30 25.62 0.59
N LEU A 253 2.82 24.54 1.17
CA LEU A 253 2.73 24.32 2.62
C LEU A 253 3.58 25.36 3.35
N ASP A 254 2.91 26.28 4.04
CA ASP A 254 3.48 27.37 4.82
C ASP A 254 2.88 27.53 6.22
N ASP A 255 1.75 26.87 6.52
CA ASP A 255 1.10 26.86 7.83
C ASP A 255 1.06 25.46 8.45
N LEU A 256 1.62 25.34 9.66
CA LEU A 256 1.63 24.11 10.47
C LEU A 256 0.65 24.17 11.65
N THR A 257 -0.07 25.27 11.83
CA THR A 257 -1.05 25.44 12.92
C THR A 257 -2.09 24.30 12.95
N PRO A 258 -2.64 23.82 11.81
CA PRO A 258 -3.60 22.72 11.85
C PRO A 258 -3.02 21.42 12.42
N ILE A 259 -1.71 21.20 12.25
CA ILE A 259 -1.01 20.03 12.81
C ILE A 259 -0.88 20.14 14.32
N ALA A 260 -0.66 21.35 14.85
CA ALA A 260 -0.56 21.60 16.28
C ALA A 260 -1.84 21.27 17.06
N HIS A 261 -2.98 21.19 16.37
CA HIS A 261 -4.26 20.81 16.96
C HIS A 261 -4.47 19.30 17.09
N ALA A 262 -3.69 18.47 16.39
CA ALA A 262 -3.87 17.01 16.40
C ALA A 262 -3.47 16.40 17.77
N PRO A 263 -4.42 16.05 18.64
CA PRO A 263 -4.16 15.94 20.08
C PRO A 263 -3.26 14.77 20.49
N ASN A 264 -3.15 13.74 19.64
CA ASN A 264 -2.39 12.52 19.90
C ASN A 264 -1.29 12.26 18.86
N LEU A 265 -0.90 13.27 18.08
CA LEU A 265 0.17 13.13 17.11
C LEU A 265 1.51 12.87 17.82
N ARG A 266 2.22 11.81 17.41
CA ARG A 266 3.50 11.39 18.00
C ARG A 266 4.67 11.52 17.04
N TYR A 267 4.42 11.33 15.74
CA TYR A 267 5.42 11.45 14.70
C TYR A 267 4.95 12.41 13.61
N LEU A 268 5.79 13.39 13.30
CA LEU A 268 5.61 14.29 12.18
C LEU A 268 6.83 14.25 11.26
N ARG A 269 6.61 13.96 9.98
CA ARG A 269 7.55 14.30 8.91
C ARG A 269 6.96 15.44 8.09
N ALA A 270 7.69 16.53 7.96
CA ALA A 270 7.27 17.68 7.17
C ALA A 270 8.37 18.07 6.18
N GLN A 271 8.20 17.73 4.91
CA GLN A 271 9.08 18.17 3.84
C GLN A 271 8.48 19.37 3.11
N SER A 272 9.14 20.52 3.22
CA SER A 272 8.78 21.74 2.52
C SER A 272 10.02 22.48 2.01
N LYS A 273 9.83 23.19 0.90
CA LYS A 273 10.86 24.10 0.35
C LYS A 273 10.71 25.53 0.87
N THR A 274 9.57 25.87 1.45
CA THR A 274 9.19 27.23 1.86
C THR A 274 9.29 27.44 3.36
N LEU A 275 8.95 26.41 4.17
CA LEU A 275 9.02 26.49 5.62
C LEU A 275 10.45 26.80 6.11
N GLN A 276 10.51 27.62 7.16
CA GLN A 276 11.69 27.93 7.95
C GLN A 276 11.57 27.31 9.35
N PRO A 277 12.67 27.23 10.12
CA PRO A 277 12.61 26.66 11.46
C PRO A 277 11.60 27.31 12.39
N GLU A 278 11.37 28.63 12.27
CA GLU A 278 10.44 29.38 13.09
C GLU A 278 8.98 28.98 12.87
N ASP A 279 8.62 28.51 11.68
CA ASP A 279 7.26 28.07 11.36
C ASP A 279 6.86 26.82 12.17
N PHE A 280 7.84 26.04 12.65
CA PHE A 280 7.61 24.88 13.50
C PHE A 280 7.33 25.26 14.96
N MET A 281 7.51 26.52 15.37
CA MET A 281 7.29 26.94 16.76
C MET A 281 5.84 26.83 17.22
N VAL A 282 4.89 26.75 16.29
CA VAL A 282 3.48 26.42 16.60
C VAL A 282 3.34 25.03 17.25
N LEU A 283 4.32 24.14 17.06
CA LEU A 283 4.38 22.81 17.67
C LEU A 283 5.09 22.80 19.03
N ALA A 284 5.59 23.94 19.50
CA ALA A 284 6.27 24.01 20.79
C ALA A 284 5.29 23.69 21.93
N GLY A 285 5.61 22.67 22.72
CA GLY A 285 4.76 22.20 23.81
C GLY A 285 3.57 21.33 23.36
N HIS A 286 3.58 20.81 22.13
CA HIS A 286 2.60 19.82 21.67
C HIS A 286 2.55 18.64 22.66
N PRO A 287 1.36 18.19 23.11
CA PRO A 287 1.22 17.33 24.29
C PRO A 287 1.82 15.93 24.13
N THR A 288 1.88 15.41 22.89
CA THR A 288 2.25 14.02 22.60
C THR A 288 3.33 13.88 21.53
N LEU A 289 3.83 14.99 20.96
CA LEU A 289 4.75 14.91 19.83
C LEU A 289 6.12 14.46 20.33
N GLU A 290 6.61 13.34 19.80
CA GLU A 290 7.87 12.72 20.24
C GLU A 290 8.98 12.96 19.22
N VAL A 291 8.64 12.91 17.94
CA VAL A 291 9.61 12.92 16.85
C VAL A 291 9.19 13.87 15.75
N ILE A 292 10.14 14.67 15.28
CA ILE A 292 9.99 15.52 14.10
C ILE A 292 11.14 15.26 13.13
N ASP A 293 10.79 14.99 11.87
CA ASP A 293 11.71 15.08 10.72
C ASP A 293 11.29 16.26 9.84
N ALA A 294 11.83 17.44 10.16
CA ALA A 294 11.64 18.64 9.37
C ALA A 294 12.57 18.58 8.16
N ASN A 295 12.11 18.07 7.02
CA ASN A 295 12.92 17.87 5.82
C ASN A 295 12.97 19.17 4.99
N LEU A 296 13.68 20.16 5.52
CA LEU A 296 13.86 21.48 4.93
C LEU A 296 14.97 21.48 3.86
N ARG A 297 15.19 22.64 3.24
CA ARG A 297 16.16 22.80 2.13
C ARG A 297 17.61 22.40 2.45
N THR A 298 17.97 22.34 3.73
CA THR A 298 19.28 21.87 4.22
C THR A 298 19.12 21.12 5.53
N ASP A 299 20.01 20.14 5.77
CA ASP A 299 20.07 19.40 7.04
C ASP A 299 20.28 20.31 8.26
N GLU A 300 20.98 21.43 8.09
CA GLU A 300 21.20 22.42 9.15
C GLU A 300 19.88 23.06 9.62
N LEU A 301 19.01 23.45 8.68
CA LEU A 301 17.71 24.02 9.02
C LEU A 301 16.78 22.96 9.63
N SER A 302 16.82 21.75 9.09
CA SER A 302 16.15 20.59 9.68
C SER A 302 16.56 20.39 11.15
N TYR A 303 17.86 20.46 11.43
CA TYR A 303 18.40 20.27 12.76
C TYR A 303 18.01 21.41 13.72
N GLN A 304 17.97 22.65 13.24
CA GLN A 304 17.53 23.80 14.04
C GLN A 304 16.11 23.62 14.57
N VAL A 305 15.18 23.07 13.76
CA VAL A 305 13.81 22.76 14.22
C VAL A 305 13.82 21.84 15.43
N ASN A 306 14.54 20.72 15.34
CA ASN A 306 14.63 19.75 16.43
C ASN A 306 15.21 20.36 17.71
N GLN A 307 16.24 21.21 17.58
CA GLN A 307 16.82 21.92 18.72
C GLN A 307 15.85 22.92 19.35
N MET A 308 15.13 23.70 18.53
CA MET A 308 14.16 24.70 19.00
C MET A 308 13.01 24.06 19.76
N LEU A 309 12.57 22.88 19.32
CA LEU A 309 11.47 22.14 19.92
C LEU A 309 11.90 21.16 21.02
N ASN A 310 13.20 20.93 21.18
CA ASN A 310 13.77 19.93 22.08
C ASN A 310 13.18 18.52 21.83
N LEU A 311 13.11 18.13 20.56
CA LEU A 311 12.56 16.85 20.09
C LEU A 311 13.60 16.07 19.28
N ASP A 312 13.48 14.75 19.27
CA ASP A 312 14.38 13.86 18.52
C ASP A 312 14.20 14.03 17.00
N ARG A 313 15.31 13.98 16.26
CA ARG A 313 15.33 13.93 14.79
C ARG A 313 15.26 12.47 14.31
N ASP A 314 14.39 12.18 13.35
CA ASP A 314 14.44 10.91 12.62
C ASP A 314 15.28 11.05 11.34
N ALA A 315 16.37 10.27 11.27
CA ALA A 315 16.94 9.86 9.99
C ALA A 315 17.05 8.33 9.87
N THR A 316 16.76 7.58 10.94
CA THR A 316 17.05 6.14 11.05
C THR A 316 16.32 5.41 12.19
N ASN A 317 15.35 6.01 12.91
CA ASN A 317 14.75 5.36 14.08
C ASN A 317 13.96 4.10 13.65
N PRO A 318 14.45 2.88 13.92
CA PRO A 318 13.84 1.64 13.44
C PRO A 318 12.46 1.40 14.07
N TYR A 319 12.18 2.04 15.20
CA TYR A 319 10.93 1.89 15.94
C TYR A 319 9.73 2.42 15.15
N TYR A 320 9.80 3.63 14.60
CA TYR A 320 8.70 4.21 13.83
C TYR A 320 8.60 3.62 12.42
N GLN A 321 9.71 3.37 11.74
CA GLN A 321 9.66 2.75 10.42
C GLN A 321 9.22 1.28 10.44
N ARG A 322 9.50 0.53 11.52
CA ARG A 322 9.27 -0.92 11.54
C ARG A 322 8.24 -1.37 12.58
N ALA A 323 8.31 -0.88 13.82
CA ALA A 323 7.38 -1.28 14.87
C ALA A 323 6.00 -0.62 14.66
N PHE A 324 5.97 0.70 14.44
CA PHE A 324 4.70 1.39 14.16
C PHE A 324 4.07 0.91 12.84
N LYS A 325 4.84 0.77 11.74
CA LYS A 325 4.30 0.19 10.49
C LYS A 325 3.75 -1.22 10.68
N HIS A 326 4.35 -2.03 11.56
CA HIS A 326 3.86 -3.39 11.83
C HIS A 326 2.57 -3.38 12.65
N GLU A 327 2.50 -2.57 13.71
CA GLU A 327 1.31 -2.39 14.53
C GLU A 327 0.15 -1.80 13.71
N LEU A 328 0.43 -0.77 12.91
CA LEU A 328 -0.52 -0.20 11.98
C LEU A 328 -1.01 -1.26 10.98
N ALA A 329 -0.10 -2.05 10.39
CA ALA A 329 -0.48 -3.11 9.48
C ALA A 329 -1.34 -4.20 10.16
N ALA A 330 -1.12 -4.51 11.44
CA ALA A 330 -1.98 -5.41 12.22
C ALA A 330 -3.39 -4.82 12.43
N ARG A 331 -3.47 -3.55 12.83
CA ARG A 331 -4.73 -2.81 12.96
C ARG A 331 -5.51 -2.73 11.64
N ILE A 332 -4.81 -2.54 10.52
CA ILE A 332 -5.37 -2.59 9.16
C ILE A 332 -5.93 -3.99 8.84
N ARG A 333 -5.19 -5.05 9.21
CA ARG A 333 -5.66 -6.44 9.04
C ARG A 333 -6.81 -6.81 9.99
N GLY A 334 -7.07 -6.00 11.02
CA GLY A 334 -8.06 -6.32 12.06
C GLY A 334 -7.57 -7.37 13.05
N GLU A 335 -6.25 -7.55 13.15
CA GLU A 335 -5.59 -8.38 14.15
C GLU A 335 -5.39 -7.48 15.40
N GLN A 336 -6.09 -7.80 16.50
CA GLN A 336 -5.89 -7.16 17.82
C GLN A 336 -4.84 -7.90 18.63
#